data_AF-A0A5B9EV06-F1
#
_entry.id   AF-A0A5B9EV06-F1
#
_cell.length_a   1.000
_cell.length_b   1.000
_cell.length_c   1.000
_cell.angle_alpha   90.00
_cell.angle_beta   90.00
_cell.angle_gamma   90.00
#
_symmetry.space_group_name_H-M   'P 1'
#
loop_
_entity.id
_entity.type
_entity.pdbx_description
1 polymer ?
#
loop_
_entity_poly.entity_id
_entity_poly.type
_entity_poly.pdbx_seq_one_letter_code
_entity_poly.pdbx_strand_id
1 'polypeptide(L)'
;MGDSGQISITLGVDGSQVVSLVSDPVVVGNNDGIDQITAGSSDDFIVLGGGGDIADLGDGVTYVLASSGSLNTTTSADGRLTVQITSADIVPGATDGDDTVTAGLGDDFVVLGLGSDTADLGDGTVHVIGGEGTLTYESTADGERVLDLTSQLPVLSDLDGNERIIAGNGDDFIILGLGDDYVETGDGDNRVIADQGRLTLDTGAGTETLTFLSPELGGDDTVFGGAGDDQVLLSQGDDFAETFGGNDLVAGDNATITRDEVANLHTMVADTAPFGGDDEIIAGDGNDLIVGSFGADEIETGIGDDFALGDLGTLTFRNETDVETLDYTSTDVGGDDVITATGTGSNILIGQFGTDIITGGDEDDVLIGDLSELQLSSFADVLPGQSHVERIMSVTSIAPEFGFDDTLIGAGGNDVLVGGFGADSLLGGEGQDFLFGDMVDVTRDYDPDTQIETIDFETNFAFETGGVDVMDGQAGGDVVVGGLGADLFFGNTETDILAGDAFTAKFITFLPEGLVGPSLNGFWRRPISPRSRLLMC
;
A
#
# COMPACT_ATOMS: atom_id res chain seq x y z
N MET A 1 22.07 -28.22 13.26
CA MET A 1 21.12 -29.33 13.30
C MET A 1 20.89 -29.68 14.75
N GLY A 2 19.67 -29.48 15.19
CA GLY A 2 19.15 -30.07 16.41
C GLY A 2 18.90 -31.56 16.28
N ASP A 3 17.85 -32.01 16.94
CA ASP A 3 17.38 -33.37 17.07
C ASP A 3 16.91 -33.99 15.70
N SER A 4 17.13 -35.31 15.56
CA SER A 4 16.60 -36.16 14.46
C SER A 4 16.82 -35.77 12.98
N GLY A 5 17.94 -35.13 12.62
CA GLY A 5 18.24 -34.77 11.22
C GLY A 5 19.26 -35.63 10.44
N GLN A 6 19.27 -35.49 9.11
CA GLN A 6 20.31 -35.99 8.19
C GLN A 6 21.01 -34.83 7.48
N ILE A 7 22.36 -34.86 7.45
CA ILE A 7 23.18 -33.94 6.65
C ILE A 7 23.77 -34.70 5.47
N SER A 8 23.59 -34.15 4.27
CA SER A 8 24.25 -34.58 3.05
C SER A 8 24.98 -33.40 2.41
N ILE A 9 26.30 -33.53 2.25
CA ILE A 9 27.13 -32.56 1.52
C ILE A 9 27.74 -33.28 0.32
N THR A 10 27.41 -32.81 -0.88
CA THR A 10 27.95 -33.36 -2.13
C THR A 10 28.77 -32.30 -2.85
N LEU A 11 30.02 -32.64 -3.16
CA LEU A 11 30.91 -31.81 -3.99
C LEU A 11 30.98 -32.43 -5.39
N GLY A 12 30.48 -31.69 -6.38
CA GLY A 12 30.53 -32.06 -7.78
C GLY A 12 31.95 -32.03 -8.34
N VAL A 13 32.24 -32.92 -9.29
CA VAL A 13 33.53 -32.95 -10.02
C VAL A 13 33.72 -31.72 -10.91
N ASP A 14 32.65 -30.99 -11.19
CA ASP A 14 32.60 -29.73 -11.91
C ASP A 14 32.81 -28.51 -11.01
N GLY A 15 32.87 -28.69 -9.69
CA GLY A 15 33.00 -27.59 -8.72
C GLY A 15 31.68 -27.14 -8.10
N SER A 16 30.55 -27.79 -8.43
CA SER A 16 29.29 -27.54 -7.72
C SER A 16 29.32 -28.03 -6.27
N GLN A 17 28.57 -27.37 -5.40
CA GLN A 17 28.37 -27.76 -4.01
C GLN A 17 26.87 -27.89 -3.74
N VAL A 18 26.46 -29.01 -3.16
CA VAL A 18 25.09 -29.25 -2.70
C VAL A 18 25.14 -29.52 -1.20
N VAL A 19 24.34 -28.77 -0.44
CA VAL A 19 24.13 -28.97 0.99
C VAL A 19 22.66 -29.29 1.19
N SER A 20 22.36 -30.35 1.91
CA SER A 20 20.99 -30.79 2.20
C SER A 20 20.91 -31.21 3.67
N LEU A 21 20.02 -30.55 4.39
CA LEU A 21 19.66 -30.85 5.76
C LEU A 21 18.19 -31.26 5.76
N VAL A 22 17.86 -32.33 6.45
CA VAL A 22 16.49 -32.81 6.60
C VAL A 22 16.26 -33.12 8.07
N SER A 23 15.22 -32.56 8.65
CA SER A 23 14.66 -32.99 9.94
C SER A 23 13.48 -33.93 9.69
N ASP A 24 13.35 -34.97 10.51
CA ASP A 24 12.20 -35.86 10.46
C ASP A 24 10.94 -35.12 10.95
N PRO A 25 9.75 -35.33 10.36
CA PRO A 25 8.54 -34.63 10.77
C PRO A 25 8.18 -34.88 12.24
N VAL A 26 7.62 -33.86 12.91
CA VAL A 26 7.05 -34.00 14.25
C VAL A 26 5.95 -35.07 14.24
N VAL A 27 6.14 -36.15 14.99
CA VAL A 27 5.11 -37.17 15.22
C VAL A 27 4.66 -37.08 16.67
N VAL A 28 3.37 -37.25 16.97
CA VAL A 28 2.81 -37.20 18.34
C VAL A 28 3.70 -37.94 19.36
N GLY A 29 4.30 -37.18 20.29
CA GLY A 29 5.27 -37.68 21.27
C GLY A 29 6.73 -37.62 20.80
N ASN A 30 7.08 -36.72 19.88
CA ASN A 30 8.46 -36.39 19.54
C ASN A 30 9.20 -35.92 20.81
N ASN A 31 10.49 -36.15 20.77
CA ASN A 31 11.40 -35.95 21.89
C ASN A 31 12.40 -34.84 21.53
N ASP A 32 12.03 -33.95 20.58
CA ASP A 32 12.88 -32.92 19.96
C ASP A 32 13.71 -32.15 20.99
N GLY A 33 13.10 -31.93 22.15
CA GLY A 33 13.78 -31.22 23.22
C GLY A 33 13.80 -29.74 22.90
N ILE A 34 14.78 -29.07 23.48
CA ILE A 34 15.06 -27.65 23.24
C ILE A 34 16.54 -27.63 22.88
N ASP A 35 16.85 -27.17 21.68
CA ASP A 35 18.17 -27.03 21.13
C ASP A 35 18.66 -25.58 21.22
N GLN A 36 19.97 -25.44 21.47
CA GLN A 36 20.62 -24.13 21.50
C GLN A 36 21.88 -24.18 20.65
N ILE A 37 21.89 -23.42 19.56
CA ILE A 37 22.98 -23.34 18.59
C ILE A 37 23.60 -21.94 18.66
N THR A 38 24.93 -21.89 18.64
CA THR A 38 25.68 -20.64 18.47
C THR A 38 26.68 -20.82 17.34
N ALA A 39 26.67 -19.90 16.38
CA ALA A 39 27.54 -19.94 15.22
C ALA A 39 28.50 -18.74 15.16
N GLY A 40 29.34 -18.70 14.13
CA GLY A 40 30.42 -17.71 13.99
C GLY A 40 30.09 -16.68 12.90
N SER A 41 31.10 -15.96 12.42
CA SER A 41 30.95 -14.98 11.32
C SER A 41 31.12 -15.63 9.93
N SER A 42 30.45 -16.74 9.63
CA SER A 42 30.57 -17.44 8.34
C SER A 42 29.20 -17.93 7.88
N ASP A 43 29.08 -18.32 6.61
CA ASP A 43 27.82 -18.84 6.11
C ASP A 43 27.39 -20.09 6.91
N ASP A 44 26.19 -20.04 7.47
CA ASP A 44 25.70 -21.02 8.43
C ASP A 44 24.42 -21.70 7.91
N PHE A 45 24.33 -23.03 8.08
CA PHE A 45 23.18 -23.84 7.67
C PHE A 45 22.58 -24.55 8.88
N ILE A 46 21.37 -24.16 9.25
CA ILE A 46 20.71 -24.56 10.50
C ILE A 46 19.34 -25.18 10.20
N VAL A 47 19.08 -26.29 10.89
CA VAL A 47 17.73 -26.85 11.06
C VAL A 47 17.61 -27.10 12.56
N LEU A 48 16.57 -26.58 13.20
CA LEU A 48 16.40 -26.65 14.66
C LEU A 48 15.60 -27.88 15.05
N GLY A 49 14.32 -28.00 14.68
CA GLY A 49 13.54 -29.18 15.02
C GLY A 49 12.06 -28.87 15.08
N GLY A 50 11.28 -29.56 15.89
CA GLY A 50 9.92 -29.16 16.25
C GLY A 50 9.79 -28.75 17.72
N GLY A 51 10.88 -28.29 18.33
CA GLY A 51 10.95 -27.85 19.71
C GLY A 51 11.22 -26.35 19.76
N GLY A 52 10.89 -25.69 20.88
CA GLY A 52 11.18 -24.25 21.02
C GLY A 52 12.67 -24.02 21.24
N ASP A 53 13.37 -23.68 20.17
CA ASP A 53 14.82 -23.71 20.04
C ASP A 53 15.42 -22.29 19.98
N ILE A 54 16.74 -22.21 20.11
CA ILE A 54 17.47 -20.93 20.07
C ILE A 54 18.66 -21.03 19.12
N ALA A 55 18.74 -20.12 18.15
CA ALA A 55 19.88 -19.93 17.26
C ALA A 55 20.48 -18.53 17.45
N ASP A 56 21.73 -18.45 17.91
CA ASP A 56 22.52 -17.21 18.00
C ASP A 56 23.62 -17.25 16.94
N LEU A 57 23.37 -16.61 15.81
CA LEU A 57 24.17 -16.65 14.60
C LEU A 57 24.97 -15.34 14.47
N GLY A 58 26.21 -15.46 13.99
CA GLY A 58 27.06 -14.30 13.76
C GLY A 58 26.81 -13.71 12.38
N ASP A 59 27.79 -12.93 11.88
CA ASP A 59 27.76 -12.42 10.51
C ASP A 59 27.88 -13.54 9.45
N GLY A 60 27.54 -13.24 8.21
CA GLY A 60 27.59 -14.17 7.09
C GLY A 60 26.18 -14.44 6.54
N VAL A 61 26.10 -15.26 5.50
CA VAL A 61 24.79 -15.62 4.95
C VAL A 61 24.20 -16.78 5.77
N THR A 62 23.06 -16.58 6.42
CA THR A 62 22.45 -17.63 7.23
C THR A 62 21.26 -18.28 6.53
N TYR A 63 21.13 -19.60 6.73
CA TYR A 63 19.99 -20.38 6.25
C TYR A 63 19.42 -21.16 7.42
N VAL A 64 18.20 -20.85 7.82
CA VAL A 64 17.54 -21.40 9.01
C VAL A 64 16.20 -22.00 8.63
N LEU A 65 15.97 -23.20 9.14
CA LEU A 65 14.64 -23.78 9.29
C LEU A 65 14.46 -24.06 10.78
N ALA A 66 13.60 -23.29 11.45
CA ALA A 66 13.35 -23.47 12.87
C ALA A 66 12.42 -24.66 13.14
N SER A 67 11.52 -24.96 12.18
CA SER A 67 10.67 -26.14 12.21
C SER A 67 11.26 -27.45 11.64
N SER A 68 10.42 -28.48 11.57
CA SER A 68 10.73 -29.74 10.90
C SER A 68 10.60 -29.61 9.40
N GLY A 69 11.47 -30.27 8.63
CA GLY A 69 11.38 -30.23 7.16
C GLY A 69 12.71 -30.39 6.46
N SER A 70 12.95 -29.62 5.40
CA SER A 70 14.19 -29.71 4.64
C SER A 70 14.73 -28.36 4.20
N LEU A 71 16.06 -28.24 4.28
CA LEU A 71 16.83 -27.11 3.80
C LEU A 71 17.83 -27.63 2.77
N ASN A 72 17.73 -27.14 1.53
CA ASN A 72 18.57 -27.57 0.42
C ASN A 72 19.19 -26.35 -0.25
N THR A 73 20.51 -26.33 -0.38
CA THR A 73 21.22 -25.31 -1.16
C THR A 73 22.10 -25.96 -2.22
N THR A 74 22.18 -25.31 -3.38
CA THR A 74 23.11 -25.69 -4.45
C THR A 74 23.81 -24.47 -4.99
N THR A 75 25.14 -24.48 -4.96
CA THR A 75 25.97 -23.50 -5.67
C THR A 75 26.59 -24.21 -6.87
N SER A 76 26.21 -23.82 -8.09
CA SER A 76 26.85 -24.36 -9.29
C SER A 76 28.21 -23.69 -9.57
N ALA A 77 29.02 -24.37 -10.39
CA ALA A 77 30.35 -23.91 -10.76
C ALA A 77 30.37 -22.58 -11.55
N ASP A 78 29.22 -22.18 -12.10
CA ASP A 78 29.02 -20.90 -12.78
C ASP A 78 28.63 -19.76 -11.81
N GLY A 79 28.50 -20.05 -10.51
CA GLY A 79 28.16 -19.06 -9.48
C GLY A 79 26.67 -18.92 -9.21
N ARG A 80 25.79 -19.70 -9.86
CA ARG A 80 24.35 -19.68 -9.56
C ARG A 80 24.09 -20.39 -8.22
N LEU A 81 23.34 -19.73 -7.34
CA LEU A 81 22.87 -20.24 -6.06
C LEU A 81 21.40 -20.63 -6.19
N THR A 82 21.02 -21.75 -5.59
CA THR A 82 19.62 -22.10 -5.33
C THR A 82 19.46 -22.43 -3.86
N VAL A 83 18.39 -21.96 -3.25
CA VAL A 83 17.98 -22.22 -1.88
C VAL A 83 16.56 -22.72 -1.94
N GLN A 84 16.27 -23.80 -1.22
CA GLN A 84 14.93 -24.28 -0.99
C GLN A 84 14.81 -24.67 0.48
N ILE A 85 14.00 -23.94 1.22
CA ILE A 85 13.61 -24.25 2.58
C ILE A 85 12.14 -24.62 2.55
N THR A 86 11.79 -25.75 3.14
CA THR A 86 10.42 -26.26 3.17
C THR A 86 10.18 -26.81 4.55
N SER A 87 9.27 -26.18 5.29
CA SER A 87 8.72 -26.78 6.49
C SER A 87 7.81 -27.94 6.10
N ALA A 88 7.72 -28.95 6.96
CA ALA A 88 6.98 -30.17 6.69
C ALA A 88 5.67 -30.19 7.46
N ASP A 89 4.58 -30.52 6.76
CA ASP A 89 3.25 -30.73 7.32
C ASP A 89 3.28 -31.37 8.71
N ILE A 90 2.90 -30.59 9.70
CA ILE A 90 2.69 -31.03 11.06
C ILE A 90 1.44 -31.93 11.06
N VAL A 91 1.62 -33.20 11.43
CA VAL A 91 0.49 -34.13 11.53
C VAL A 91 -0.52 -33.60 12.56
N PRO A 92 -1.83 -33.80 12.39
CA PRO A 92 -2.83 -33.31 13.33
C PRO A 92 -2.50 -33.61 14.81
N GLY A 93 -2.32 -32.54 15.60
CA GLY A 93 -1.99 -32.60 17.03
C GLY A 93 -0.50 -32.74 17.35
N ALA A 94 0.38 -32.65 16.36
CA ALA A 94 1.74 -32.19 16.57
C ALA A 94 1.73 -30.65 16.74
N THR A 95 2.71 -30.15 17.49
CA THR A 95 2.92 -28.73 17.76
C THR A 95 4.37 -28.46 17.46
N ASP A 96 4.63 -27.32 16.86
CA ASP A 96 5.96 -26.72 16.90
C ASP A 96 6.07 -25.84 18.16
N GLY A 97 7.28 -25.52 18.58
CA GLY A 97 7.51 -24.71 19.78
C GLY A 97 8.12 -23.36 19.44
N ASP A 98 7.82 -22.36 20.26
CA ASP A 98 8.34 -21.00 20.12
C ASP A 98 9.88 -20.94 19.97
N ASP A 99 10.34 -20.52 18.81
CA ASP A 99 11.74 -20.42 18.40
C ASP A 99 12.30 -19.00 18.57
N THR A 100 13.61 -18.90 18.76
CA THR A 100 14.33 -17.63 18.73
C THR A 100 15.54 -17.69 17.83
N VAL A 101 15.55 -16.89 16.77
CA VAL A 101 16.66 -16.75 15.83
C VAL A 101 17.25 -15.36 15.96
N THR A 102 18.57 -15.28 16.11
CA THR A 102 19.32 -14.02 16.03
C THR A 102 20.42 -14.19 15.00
N ALA A 103 20.57 -13.23 14.09
CA ALA A 103 21.65 -13.18 13.10
C ALA A 103 22.38 -11.83 13.14
N GLY A 104 23.55 -11.80 12.48
CA GLY A 104 24.45 -10.65 12.44
C GLY A 104 24.28 -9.82 11.17
N LEU A 105 25.40 -9.51 10.52
CA LEU A 105 25.36 -8.88 9.19
C LEU A 105 25.35 -9.95 8.08
N GLY A 106 24.53 -9.78 7.05
CA GLY A 106 24.53 -10.64 5.87
C GLY A 106 23.12 -10.99 5.40
N ASP A 107 23.00 -11.64 4.23
CA ASP A 107 21.70 -12.05 3.73
C ASP A 107 21.20 -13.25 4.53
N ASP A 108 19.95 -13.22 5.00
CA ASP A 108 19.39 -14.29 5.82
C ASP A 108 18.17 -14.94 5.15
N PHE A 109 18.07 -16.26 5.27
CA PHE A 109 16.96 -17.05 4.75
C PHE A 109 16.38 -17.87 5.89
N VAL A 110 15.20 -17.49 6.38
CA VAL A 110 14.62 -18.02 7.61
C VAL A 110 13.19 -18.50 7.35
N VAL A 111 12.88 -19.71 7.80
CA VAL A 111 11.51 -20.19 7.95
C VAL A 111 11.37 -20.58 9.41
N LEU A 112 10.47 -19.93 10.14
CA LEU A 112 10.34 -20.15 11.57
C LEU A 112 9.48 -21.40 11.80
N GLY A 113 8.18 -21.41 11.51
CA GLY A 113 7.40 -22.62 11.67
C GLY A 113 5.99 -22.34 12.16
N LEU A 114 5.46 -23.21 13.02
CA LEU A 114 4.32 -22.83 13.86
C LEU A 114 4.85 -22.34 15.21
N GLY A 115 3.97 -21.75 16.01
CA GLY A 115 4.33 -21.28 17.35
C GLY A 115 4.64 -19.80 17.33
N SER A 116 4.93 -19.22 18.49
CA SER A 116 5.15 -17.77 18.60
C SER A 116 6.65 -17.47 18.53
N ASP A 117 7.13 -17.18 17.33
CA ASP A 117 8.56 -17.13 17.06
C ASP A 117 9.13 -15.72 17.14
N THR A 118 10.44 -15.62 17.38
CA THR A 118 11.14 -14.34 17.38
C THR A 118 12.39 -14.40 16.50
N ALA A 119 12.51 -13.45 15.58
CA ALA A 119 13.68 -13.27 14.74
C ALA A 119 14.26 -11.85 14.90
N ASP A 120 15.57 -11.74 15.10
CA ASP A 120 16.34 -10.48 15.07
C ASP A 120 17.53 -10.69 14.13
N LEU A 121 17.41 -10.25 12.89
CA LEU A 121 18.25 -10.70 11.78
C LEU A 121 19.37 -9.73 11.40
N GLY A 122 19.39 -8.53 11.97
CA GLY A 122 20.45 -7.54 11.68
C GLY A 122 20.43 -7.04 10.23
N ASP A 123 21.50 -6.36 9.80
CA ASP A 123 21.55 -5.74 8.46
C ASP A 123 21.89 -6.76 7.36
N GLY A 124 21.33 -6.55 6.17
CA GLY A 124 21.45 -7.42 5.00
C GLY A 124 20.05 -7.70 4.45
N THR A 125 19.96 -8.29 3.26
CA THR A 125 18.65 -8.63 2.70
C THR A 125 18.14 -9.91 3.36
N VAL A 126 17.04 -9.82 4.10
CA VAL A 126 16.41 -10.97 4.75
C VAL A 126 15.25 -11.52 3.94
N HIS A 127 15.05 -12.84 4.02
CA HIS A 127 13.92 -13.54 3.42
C HIS A 127 13.31 -14.41 4.50
N VAL A 128 12.11 -14.06 4.97
CA VAL A 128 11.50 -14.70 6.12
C VAL A 128 10.12 -15.24 5.79
N ILE A 129 9.86 -16.46 6.26
CA ILE A 129 8.51 -16.96 6.46
C ILE A 129 8.32 -17.13 7.97
N GLY A 130 7.39 -16.38 8.56
CA GLY A 130 6.99 -16.50 9.97
C GLY A 130 6.32 -17.85 10.22
N GLY A 131 5.28 -18.15 9.44
CA GLY A 131 4.55 -19.39 9.53
C GLY A 131 5.17 -20.62 8.85
N GLU A 132 4.32 -21.63 8.65
CA GLU A 132 4.59 -22.81 7.83
C GLU A 132 4.61 -22.47 6.35
N GLY A 133 5.60 -22.98 5.61
CA GLY A 133 5.73 -22.60 4.22
C GLY A 133 6.89 -23.18 3.43
N THR A 134 7.09 -22.59 2.26
CA THR A 134 8.21 -22.89 1.38
C THR A 134 8.84 -21.61 0.88
N LEU A 135 10.14 -21.49 1.10
CA LEU A 135 10.99 -20.46 0.53
C LEU A 135 11.83 -21.09 -0.58
N THR A 136 11.74 -20.53 -1.78
CA THR A 136 12.68 -20.84 -2.86
C THR A 136 13.33 -19.58 -3.38
N TYR A 137 14.64 -19.62 -3.53
CA TYR A 137 15.42 -18.51 -4.06
C TYR A 137 16.43 -19.06 -5.07
N GLU A 138 16.52 -18.45 -6.23
CA GLU A 138 17.60 -18.66 -7.18
C GLU A 138 18.26 -17.33 -7.51
N SER A 139 19.59 -17.30 -7.53
CA SER A 139 20.34 -16.17 -8.06
C SER A 139 21.43 -16.61 -9.02
N THR A 140 21.62 -15.85 -10.08
CA THR A 140 22.63 -16.10 -11.11
C THR A 140 23.80 -15.14 -10.99
N ALA A 141 24.92 -15.49 -11.64
CA ALA A 141 26.12 -14.65 -11.62
C ALA A 141 25.96 -13.31 -12.38
N ASP A 142 24.94 -13.18 -13.23
CA ASP A 142 24.55 -11.93 -13.91
C ASP A 142 23.54 -11.09 -13.12
N GLY A 143 23.15 -11.54 -11.92
CA GLY A 143 22.30 -10.77 -10.99
C GLY A 143 20.80 -11.01 -11.15
N GLU A 144 20.39 -11.95 -12.00
CA GLU A 144 19.00 -12.40 -12.08
C GLU A 144 18.67 -13.17 -10.80
N ARG A 145 17.56 -12.79 -10.17
CA ARG A 145 16.97 -13.38 -8.99
C ARG A 145 15.56 -13.87 -9.30
N VAL A 146 15.25 -15.07 -8.82
CA VAL A 146 13.90 -15.61 -8.74
C VAL A 146 13.64 -15.96 -7.28
N LEU A 147 12.58 -15.42 -6.71
CA LEU A 147 12.16 -15.64 -5.33
C LEU A 147 10.70 -16.08 -5.33
N ASP A 148 10.39 -17.06 -4.48
CA ASP A 148 9.03 -17.51 -4.23
C ASP A 148 8.94 -17.94 -2.76
N LEU A 149 8.33 -17.08 -1.94
CA LEU A 149 7.95 -17.35 -0.56
C LEU A 149 6.46 -17.71 -0.56
N THR A 150 6.10 -18.73 0.17
CA THR A 150 4.70 -19.13 0.35
C THR A 150 4.49 -19.53 1.80
N SER A 151 3.71 -18.75 2.53
CA SER A 151 3.16 -19.10 3.84
C SER A 151 1.76 -19.71 3.66
N GLN A 152 1.48 -20.85 4.26
CA GLN A 152 0.17 -21.51 4.18
C GLN A 152 -0.05 -22.50 5.33
N LEU A 153 -1.25 -22.53 5.91
CA LEU A 153 -1.59 -23.55 6.90
C LEU A 153 -1.73 -24.97 6.30
N PRO A 154 -1.10 -25.99 6.92
CA PRO A 154 -1.44 -27.38 6.67
C PRO A 154 -2.72 -27.79 7.41
N VAL A 155 -3.89 -27.53 6.82
CA VAL A 155 -5.20 -28.14 7.14
C VAL A 155 -5.45 -28.40 8.65
N LEU A 156 -5.38 -27.40 9.52
CA LEU A 156 -6.04 -27.34 10.83
C LEU A 156 -6.12 -25.88 11.28
N SER A 157 -7.29 -25.44 11.74
CA SER A 157 -7.53 -24.08 12.23
C SER A 157 -6.83 -23.85 13.58
N ASP A 158 -6.15 -22.70 13.71
CA ASP A 158 -5.70 -22.08 14.97
C ASP A 158 -4.36 -22.60 15.54
N LEU A 159 -3.31 -22.79 14.73
CA LEU A 159 -2.02 -23.27 15.23
C LEU A 159 -0.82 -22.36 14.97
N ASP A 160 -0.98 -21.30 14.20
CA ASP A 160 0.10 -20.33 14.06
C ASP A 160 0.07 -19.33 15.21
N GLY A 161 1.24 -18.89 15.65
CA GLY A 161 1.43 -18.14 16.88
C GLY A 161 1.32 -16.65 16.65
N ASN A 162 2.09 -15.88 17.43
CA ASN A 162 2.32 -14.48 17.14
C ASN A 162 3.82 -14.35 16.91
N GLU A 163 4.22 -13.90 15.75
CA GLU A 163 5.60 -13.73 15.36
C GLU A 163 6.10 -12.33 15.67
N ARG A 164 7.40 -12.26 15.96
CA ARG A 164 8.10 -10.99 16.12
C ARG A 164 9.38 -10.98 15.31
N ILE A 165 9.37 -10.27 14.20
CA ILE A 165 10.51 -10.15 13.29
C ILE A 165 11.09 -8.74 13.36
N ILE A 166 12.40 -8.66 13.60
CA ILE A 166 13.19 -7.46 13.35
C ILE A 166 14.22 -7.81 12.29
N ALA A 167 14.17 -7.11 11.17
CA ALA A 167 15.27 -6.98 10.24
C ALA A 167 15.98 -5.63 10.44
N GLY A 168 17.20 -5.55 9.94
CA GLY A 168 17.99 -4.32 9.88
C GLY A 168 18.01 -3.79 8.45
N ASN A 169 18.96 -2.91 8.13
CA ASN A 169 18.93 -2.28 6.81
C ASN A 169 19.17 -3.29 5.68
N GLY A 170 18.38 -3.23 4.61
CA GLY A 170 18.41 -4.14 3.48
C GLY A 170 17.07 -4.17 2.75
N ASP A 171 17.04 -4.67 1.52
CA ASP A 171 15.76 -4.92 0.84
C ASP A 171 15.19 -6.24 1.38
N ASP A 172 14.18 -6.19 2.25
CA ASP A 172 13.70 -7.38 2.97
C ASP A 172 12.40 -7.96 2.39
N PHE A 173 12.26 -9.29 2.49
CA PHE A 173 11.11 -10.03 1.97
C PHE A 173 10.51 -10.90 3.08
N ILE A 174 9.39 -10.47 3.64
CA ILE A 174 8.79 -11.08 4.81
C ILE A 174 7.35 -11.50 4.46
N ILE A 175 7.02 -12.76 4.73
CA ILE A 175 5.64 -13.24 4.81
C ILE A 175 5.46 -13.86 6.18
N LEU A 176 4.38 -13.52 6.86
CA LEU A 176 4.10 -14.00 8.19
C LEU A 176 3.13 -15.19 8.21
N GLY A 177 2.80 -15.63 9.42
CA GLY A 177 1.90 -16.74 9.70
C GLY A 177 0.44 -16.32 9.66
N LEU A 178 -0.36 -16.92 10.54
CA LEU A 178 -1.54 -16.24 11.09
C LEU A 178 -1.13 -15.76 12.48
N GLY A 179 -1.79 -14.76 13.03
CA GLY A 179 -1.47 -14.31 14.37
C GLY A 179 -1.73 -12.83 14.52
N ASP A 180 -1.38 -12.30 15.70
CA ASP A 180 -1.21 -10.85 15.84
C ASP A 180 0.31 -10.61 15.83
N ASP A 181 0.86 -10.27 14.67
CA ASP A 181 2.29 -10.29 14.40
C ASP A 181 2.94 -8.90 14.50
N TYR A 182 4.27 -8.88 14.65
CA TYR A 182 5.06 -7.65 14.71
C TYR A 182 6.25 -7.73 13.76
N VAL A 183 6.39 -6.74 12.88
CA VAL A 183 7.52 -6.61 11.95
C VAL A 183 8.15 -5.22 12.04
N GLU A 184 9.48 -5.18 12.06
CA GLU A 184 10.28 -3.98 11.81
C GLU A 184 11.33 -4.34 10.76
N THR A 185 11.27 -3.72 9.57
CA THR A 185 12.20 -4.01 8.47
C THR A 185 13.44 -3.14 8.50
N GLY A 186 13.33 -1.87 8.89
CA GLY A 186 14.47 -0.94 8.80
C GLY A 186 14.65 -0.39 7.38
N ASP A 187 15.74 0.36 7.12
CA ASP A 187 15.88 1.05 5.83
C ASP A 187 16.11 0.08 4.65
N GLY A 188 15.43 0.28 3.52
CA GLY A 188 15.54 -0.50 2.28
C GLY A 188 14.20 -0.58 1.55
N ASP A 189 14.16 -1.18 0.37
CA ASP A 189 12.89 -1.36 -0.35
C ASP A 189 12.25 -2.69 0.09
N ASN A 190 11.40 -2.66 1.11
CA ASN A 190 10.91 -3.87 1.78
C ASN A 190 9.60 -4.38 1.20
N ARG A 191 9.33 -5.67 1.43
CA ARG A 191 8.06 -6.33 1.07
C ARG A 191 7.57 -7.13 2.26
N VAL A 192 6.41 -6.76 2.77
CA VAL A 192 5.76 -7.42 3.91
C VAL A 192 4.37 -7.86 3.50
N ILE A 193 4.08 -9.15 3.73
CA ILE A 193 2.72 -9.66 3.83
C ILE A 193 2.57 -10.08 5.29
N ALA A 194 1.69 -9.39 6.02
CA ALA A 194 1.54 -9.55 7.46
C ALA A 194 0.91 -10.90 7.86
N ASP A 195 0.50 -11.68 6.86
CA ASP A 195 -0.31 -12.85 7.06
C ASP A 195 -0.06 -13.92 5.98
N GLN A 196 -0.89 -14.95 5.93
CA GLN A 196 -0.71 -16.05 4.98
C GLN A 196 -0.86 -15.65 3.52
N GLY A 197 0.27 -15.58 2.85
CA GLY A 197 0.32 -15.24 1.44
C GLY A 197 1.45 -15.88 0.66
N ARG A 198 1.66 -15.30 -0.51
CA ARG A 198 2.69 -15.68 -1.46
C ARG A 198 3.30 -14.45 -2.09
N LEU A 199 4.62 -14.39 -2.03
CA LEU A 199 5.44 -13.37 -2.67
C LEU A 199 6.26 -14.06 -3.76
N THR A 200 6.12 -13.60 -5.00
CA THR A 200 6.96 -14.04 -6.10
C THR A 200 7.67 -12.87 -6.75
N LEU A 201 8.96 -13.01 -7.04
CA LEU A 201 9.77 -12.05 -7.78
C LEU A 201 10.57 -12.81 -8.84
N ASP A 202 10.54 -12.34 -10.08
CA ASP A 202 11.40 -12.80 -11.18
C ASP A 202 11.97 -11.56 -11.88
N THR A 203 13.20 -11.20 -11.52
CA THR A 203 13.89 -10.02 -12.07
C THR A 203 14.28 -10.19 -13.55
N GLY A 204 14.34 -11.42 -14.06
CA GLY A 204 14.63 -11.70 -15.47
C GLY A 204 13.40 -11.53 -16.35
N ALA A 205 12.23 -11.92 -15.82
CA ALA A 205 10.93 -11.60 -16.39
C ALA A 205 10.50 -10.15 -16.12
N GLY A 206 11.05 -9.53 -15.08
CA GLY A 206 10.63 -8.22 -14.56
C GLY A 206 9.24 -8.26 -13.94
N THR A 207 8.91 -9.33 -13.22
CA THR A 207 7.57 -9.51 -12.62
C THR A 207 7.66 -9.74 -11.12
N GLU A 208 6.81 -9.07 -10.36
CA GLU A 208 6.64 -9.26 -8.92
C GLU A 208 5.15 -9.40 -8.59
N THR A 209 4.81 -10.21 -7.58
CA THR A 209 3.43 -10.37 -7.11
C THR A 209 3.42 -10.67 -5.61
N LEU A 210 2.61 -9.93 -4.86
CA LEU A 210 2.29 -10.15 -3.46
C LEU A 210 0.78 -10.43 -3.38
N THR A 211 0.37 -11.51 -2.72
CA THR A 211 -1.05 -11.92 -2.66
C THR A 211 -1.32 -12.82 -1.44
N PHE A 212 -2.51 -12.71 -0.86
CA PHE A 212 -2.97 -13.62 0.19
C PHE A 212 -3.43 -14.97 -0.36
N LEU A 213 -3.25 -16.03 0.43
CA LEU A 213 -3.72 -17.38 0.10
C LEU A 213 -4.92 -17.83 0.91
N SER A 214 -5.15 -17.20 2.07
CA SER A 214 -6.22 -17.49 3.01
C SER A 214 -6.93 -16.20 3.45
N PRO A 215 -7.49 -15.40 2.53
CA PRO A 215 -8.00 -14.05 2.83
C PRO A 215 -9.10 -14.02 3.90
N GLU A 216 -9.73 -15.17 4.19
CA GLU A 216 -10.72 -15.28 5.27
C GLU A 216 -10.13 -15.43 6.68
N LEU A 217 -8.81 -15.53 6.82
CA LEU A 217 -8.08 -15.70 8.09
C LEU A 217 -7.03 -14.60 8.21
N GLY A 218 -6.93 -14.02 9.40
CA GLY A 218 -5.87 -13.10 9.82
C GLY A 218 -5.97 -12.77 11.30
N GLY A 219 -5.07 -11.92 11.78
CA GLY A 219 -5.13 -11.31 13.12
C GLY A 219 -4.63 -9.86 13.07
N ASP A 220 -4.49 -9.24 14.25
CA ASP A 220 -4.22 -7.80 14.33
C ASP A 220 -2.70 -7.54 14.25
N ASP A 221 -2.20 -7.12 13.09
CA ASP A 221 -0.78 -7.03 12.78
C ASP A 221 -0.18 -5.63 12.99
N THR A 222 1.13 -5.57 13.19
CA THR A 222 1.88 -4.31 13.33
C THR A 222 3.15 -4.32 12.48
N VAL A 223 3.25 -3.40 11.52
CA VAL A 223 4.37 -3.31 10.58
C VAL A 223 5.05 -1.93 10.63
N PHE A 224 6.38 -1.93 10.72
CA PHE A 224 7.22 -0.74 10.59
C PHE A 224 8.17 -0.90 9.39
N GLY A 225 7.97 -0.10 8.34
CA GLY A 225 8.67 -0.20 7.05
C GLY A 225 10.11 0.36 7.03
N GLY A 226 10.40 1.36 7.87
CA GLY A 226 11.70 2.07 7.77
C GLY A 226 11.74 3.01 6.56
N ALA A 227 12.91 3.44 6.09
CA ALA A 227 12.97 4.31 4.90
C ALA A 227 13.28 3.51 3.61
N GLY A 228 12.62 3.80 2.50
CA GLY A 228 12.78 3.14 1.20
C GLY A 228 11.41 2.93 0.55
N ASP A 229 11.36 2.46 -0.71
CA ASP A 229 10.07 2.26 -1.39
C ASP A 229 9.47 0.89 -0.99
N ASP A 230 8.61 0.90 0.04
CA ASP A 230 8.06 -0.29 0.70
C ASP A 230 6.76 -0.80 0.06
N GLN A 231 6.49 -2.09 0.22
CA GLN A 231 5.20 -2.71 -0.12
C GLN A 231 4.67 -3.49 1.08
N VAL A 232 3.51 -3.10 1.59
CA VAL A 232 2.91 -3.69 2.80
C VAL A 232 1.47 -4.11 2.50
N LEU A 233 1.14 -5.38 2.79
CA LEU A 233 -0.23 -5.90 2.80
C LEU A 233 -0.56 -6.44 4.19
N LEU A 234 -1.62 -5.94 4.81
CA LEU A 234 -1.93 -6.15 6.22
C LEU A 234 -2.99 -7.25 6.50
N SER A 235 -3.92 -7.54 5.57
CA SER A 235 -4.80 -8.74 5.54
C SER A 235 -6.20 -8.61 6.14
N GLN A 236 -6.49 -9.23 7.28
CA GLN A 236 -7.74 -9.13 8.01
C GLN A 236 -7.35 -8.98 9.47
N GLY A 237 -7.77 -7.88 10.06
CA GLY A 237 -7.46 -7.55 11.43
C GLY A 237 -7.77 -6.07 11.63
N ASP A 238 -7.69 -5.60 12.86
CA ASP A 238 -7.54 -4.15 13.06
C ASP A 238 -6.03 -3.87 13.07
N ASP A 239 -5.45 -3.55 11.90
CA ASP A 239 -4.01 -3.58 11.68
C ASP A 239 -3.33 -2.20 11.84
N PHE A 240 -2.01 -2.19 12.01
CA PHE A 240 -1.20 -0.96 12.05
C PHE A 240 0.00 -1.04 11.10
N ALA A 241 0.20 -0.01 10.27
CA ALA A 241 1.42 0.19 9.50
C ALA A 241 1.99 1.61 9.63
N GLU A 242 3.31 1.72 9.81
CA GLU A 242 4.07 2.96 9.65
C GLU A 242 5.25 2.74 8.68
N THR A 243 5.18 3.28 7.46
CA THR A 243 6.22 3.07 6.41
C THR A 243 7.25 4.20 6.33
N PHE A 244 7.13 5.22 7.16
CA PHE A 244 8.07 6.35 7.32
C PHE A 244 8.44 7.16 6.08
N GLY A 245 9.13 6.64 5.08
CA GLY A 245 9.35 7.44 3.89
C GLY A 245 10.11 6.77 2.77
N GLY A 246 9.87 7.25 1.56
CA GLY A 246 9.91 6.45 0.36
C GLY A 246 8.56 6.59 -0.34
N ASN A 247 8.40 6.00 -1.53
CA ASN A 247 7.11 5.96 -2.21
C ASN A 247 6.49 4.60 -1.95
N ASP A 248 5.58 4.54 -1.00
CA ASP A 248 5.12 3.30 -0.42
C ASP A 248 3.81 2.81 -1.04
N LEU A 249 3.65 1.49 -1.08
CA LEU A 249 2.44 0.81 -1.49
C LEU A 249 1.85 0.10 -0.27
N VAL A 250 0.71 0.58 0.25
CA VAL A 250 0.08 0.00 1.44
C VAL A 250 -1.36 -0.39 1.15
N ALA A 251 -1.74 -1.60 1.55
CA ALA A 251 -3.14 -1.99 1.65
C ALA A 251 -3.46 -2.44 3.08
N GLY A 252 -4.51 -1.85 3.67
CA GLY A 252 -5.01 -2.19 5.00
C GLY A 252 -5.52 -3.62 5.06
N ASP A 253 -6.29 -4.04 4.06
CA ASP A 253 -6.74 -5.43 4.02
C ASP A 253 -6.20 -6.24 2.84
N ASN A 254 -6.90 -7.33 2.58
CA ASN A 254 -6.79 -8.22 1.44
C ASN A 254 -6.68 -7.48 0.10
N ALA A 255 -5.45 -7.36 -0.38
CA ALA A 255 -5.15 -6.92 -1.74
C ALA A 255 -4.18 -7.86 -2.46
N THR A 256 -4.02 -7.59 -3.76
CA THR A 256 -2.96 -8.19 -4.57
C THR A 256 -2.22 -7.09 -5.30
N ILE A 257 -0.91 -7.02 -5.09
CA ILE A 257 0.00 -6.15 -5.85
C ILE A 257 0.66 -6.99 -6.92
N THR A 258 0.65 -6.51 -8.17
CA THR A 258 1.36 -7.11 -9.29
C THR A 258 2.17 -6.03 -10.00
N ARG A 259 3.48 -6.23 -10.15
CA ARG A 259 4.37 -5.29 -10.85
C ARG A 259 4.95 -5.93 -12.10
N ASP A 260 4.79 -5.26 -13.25
CA ASP A 260 5.47 -5.60 -14.51
C ASP A 260 6.46 -4.47 -14.85
N GLU A 261 7.72 -4.68 -14.44
CA GLU A 261 8.84 -3.76 -14.65
C GLU A 261 9.21 -3.61 -16.14
N VAL A 262 8.90 -4.61 -16.97
CA VAL A 262 9.19 -4.55 -18.41
C VAL A 262 8.18 -3.64 -19.10
N ALA A 263 6.91 -3.74 -18.73
CA ALA A 263 5.84 -2.88 -19.23
C ALA A 263 5.78 -1.51 -18.50
N ASN A 264 6.44 -1.38 -17.35
CA ASN A 264 6.28 -0.29 -16.39
C ASN A 264 4.79 -0.05 -16.11
N LEU A 265 4.05 -1.11 -15.81
CA LEU A 265 2.62 -1.09 -15.56
C LEU A 265 2.32 -2.08 -14.45
N HIS A 266 1.82 -1.56 -13.35
CA HIS A 266 1.59 -2.27 -12.11
C HIS A 266 0.10 -2.18 -11.76
N THR A 267 -0.35 -3.06 -10.88
CA THR A 267 -1.73 -3.09 -10.40
C THR A 267 -1.77 -3.36 -8.91
N MET A 268 -2.67 -2.68 -8.20
CA MET A 268 -3.08 -3.00 -6.85
C MET A 268 -4.59 -3.25 -6.89
N VAL A 269 -5.02 -4.41 -6.39
CA VAL A 269 -6.41 -4.86 -6.45
C VAL A 269 -6.86 -5.24 -5.05
N ALA A 270 -7.71 -4.42 -4.43
CA ALA A 270 -8.38 -4.78 -3.19
C ALA A 270 -9.49 -5.82 -3.49
N ASP A 271 -9.51 -6.92 -2.73
CA ASP A 271 -10.49 -8.00 -2.92
C ASP A 271 -11.89 -7.51 -2.51
N THR A 272 -12.92 -8.14 -3.08
CA THR A 272 -14.33 -7.87 -2.77
C THR A 272 -14.90 -8.81 -1.70
N ALA A 273 -14.09 -9.72 -1.19
CA ALA A 273 -14.49 -10.63 -0.12
C ALA A 273 -14.49 -9.85 1.20
N PRO A 274 -15.62 -9.78 1.95
CA PRO A 274 -15.79 -8.90 3.11
C PRO A 274 -15.07 -9.47 4.34
N PHE A 275 -13.75 -9.47 4.24
CA PHE A 275 -12.77 -9.94 5.19
C PHE A 275 -11.81 -8.77 5.36
N GLY A 276 -12.00 -8.01 6.43
CA GLY A 276 -11.16 -6.89 6.80
C GLY A 276 -11.52 -6.36 8.18
N GLY A 277 -10.81 -5.34 8.65
CA GLY A 277 -11.04 -4.66 9.93
C GLY A 277 -10.73 -3.16 9.85
N ASP A 278 -10.69 -2.51 11.01
CA ASP A 278 -10.48 -1.06 11.08
C ASP A 278 -8.97 -0.77 11.20
N ASP A 279 -8.33 -0.27 10.14
CA ASP A 279 -6.86 -0.16 10.06
C ASP A 279 -6.32 1.24 10.39
N GLU A 280 -5.09 1.32 10.93
CA GLU A 280 -4.33 2.57 11.11
C GLU A 280 -3.05 2.56 10.24
N ILE A 281 -3.00 3.43 9.23
CA ILE A 281 -1.90 3.49 8.25
C ILE A 281 -1.23 4.87 8.29
N ILE A 282 0.09 4.91 8.44
CA ILE A 282 0.91 6.13 8.42
C ILE A 282 2.04 5.98 7.41
N ALA A 283 1.94 6.60 6.24
CA ALA A 283 2.91 6.38 5.16
C ALA A 283 4.18 7.25 5.30
N GLY A 284 4.03 8.57 5.47
CA GLY A 284 5.12 9.45 5.89
C GLY A 284 5.69 10.32 4.76
N ASP A 285 7.01 10.33 4.55
CA ASP A 285 7.65 11.20 3.55
C ASP A 285 7.75 10.51 2.18
N GLY A 286 7.11 11.01 1.14
CA GLY A 286 7.24 10.54 -0.24
C GLY A 286 5.89 10.54 -0.94
N ASN A 287 5.81 9.99 -2.16
CA ASN A 287 4.53 9.94 -2.86
C ASN A 287 3.93 8.55 -2.67
N ASP A 288 2.90 8.43 -1.83
CA ASP A 288 2.40 7.13 -1.39
C ASP A 288 1.11 6.72 -2.11
N LEU A 289 0.88 5.42 -2.23
CA LEU A 289 -0.35 4.83 -2.78
C LEU A 289 -0.98 3.88 -1.76
N ILE A 290 -2.09 4.32 -1.17
CA ILE A 290 -2.73 3.65 -0.05
C ILE A 290 -4.17 3.24 -0.41
N VAL A 291 -4.57 2.05 0.01
CA VAL A 291 -5.95 1.56 -0.05
C VAL A 291 -6.33 0.97 1.31
N GLY A 292 -7.23 1.61 2.06
CA GLY A 292 -7.72 1.11 3.36
C GLY A 292 -8.40 -0.26 3.19
N SER A 293 -9.45 -0.29 2.37
CA SER A 293 -10.23 -1.45 1.91
C SER A 293 -11.56 -1.68 2.64
N PHE A 294 -11.62 -2.52 3.67
CA PHE A 294 -12.82 -2.94 4.37
C PHE A 294 -12.75 -2.56 5.84
N GLY A 295 -13.00 -1.32 6.17
CA GLY A 295 -12.91 -0.91 7.56
C GLY A 295 -13.50 0.46 7.74
N ALA A 296 -13.52 0.92 8.98
CA ALA A 296 -13.42 2.35 9.24
C ALA A 296 -11.94 2.67 9.45
N ASP A 297 -11.25 3.06 8.37
CA ASP A 297 -9.80 3.16 8.34
C ASP A 297 -9.31 4.56 8.73
N GLU A 298 -8.17 4.65 9.43
CA GLU A 298 -7.46 5.89 9.74
C GLU A 298 -6.14 5.94 8.94
N ILE A 299 -6.12 6.77 7.91
CA ILE A 299 -5.00 6.91 6.97
C ILE A 299 -4.34 8.29 7.13
N GLU A 300 -3.06 8.31 7.49
CA GLU A 300 -2.18 9.48 7.41
C GLU A 300 -1.19 9.29 6.24
N THR A 301 -1.33 10.09 5.16
CA THR A 301 -0.47 9.94 3.98
C THR A 301 0.90 10.58 4.20
N GLY A 302 0.94 11.72 4.88
CA GLY A 302 2.19 12.45 5.16
C GLY A 302 2.56 13.49 4.10
N ILE A 303 3.86 13.64 3.82
CA ILE A 303 4.43 14.65 2.93
C ILE A 303 4.72 14.05 1.55
N GLY A 304 4.00 14.50 0.54
CA GLY A 304 4.31 14.30 -0.87
C GLY A 304 3.05 14.32 -1.70
N ASP A 305 3.14 13.95 -2.97
CA ASP A 305 1.97 13.85 -3.83
C ASP A 305 1.34 12.46 -3.67
N ASP A 306 0.40 12.32 -2.74
CA ASP A 306 -0.17 11.03 -2.34
C ASP A 306 -1.48 10.70 -3.04
N PHE A 307 -1.80 9.41 -3.08
CA PHE A 307 -3.09 8.90 -3.51
C PHE A 307 -3.63 7.91 -2.48
N ALA A 308 -4.77 8.23 -1.87
CA ALA A 308 -5.41 7.36 -0.88
C ALA A 308 -6.87 7.08 -1.23
N LEU A 309 -7.23 5.81 -1.10
CA LEU A 309 -8.60 5.33 -1.09
C LEU A 309 -8.93 4.85 0.32
N GLY A 310 -10.07 5.29 0.85
CA GLY A 310 -10.66 4.70 2.06
C GLY A 310 -11.04 3.25 1.80
N ASP A 311 -11.98 3.03 0.88
CA ASP A 311 -12.41 1.67 0.53
C ASP A 311 -11.75 1.03 -0.72
N LEU A 312 -12.44 0.07 -1.32
CA LEU A 312 -12.00 -0.87 -2.33
C LEU A 312 -11.83 -0.30 -3.76
N GLY A 313 -10.67 -0.58 -4.35
CA GLY A 313 -10.40 -0.25 -5.74
C GLY A 313 -9.46 -1.22 -6.46
N THR A 314 -9.48 -1.13 -7.78
CA THR A 314 -8.41 -1.58 -8.65
C THR A 314 -7.70 -0.35 -9.20
N LEU A 315 -6.45 -0.21 -8.80
CA LEU A 315 -5.56 0.84 -9.29
C LEU A 315 -4.62 0.23 -10.32
N THR A 316 -4.45 0.91 -11.45
CA THR A 316 -3.28 0.69 -12.29
C THR A 316 -2.36 1.89 -12.18
N PHE A 317 -1.06 1.62 -12.08
CA PHE A 317 -0.06 2.65 -11.86
C PHE A 317 1.24 2.31 -12.57
N ARG A 318 2.14 3.28 -12.65
CA ARG A 318 3.46 3.17 -13.27
C ARG A 318 4.51 3.65 -12.30
N ASN A 319 5.77 3.33 -12.60
CA ASN A 319 6.89 3.60 -11.70
C ASN A 319 6.56 3.05 -10.30
N GLU A 320 6.73 3.86 -9.26
CA GLU A 320 6.44 3.51 -7.88
C GLU A 320 4.95 3.73 -7.57
N THR A 321 4.42 4.96 -7.67
CA THR A 321 3.04 5.31 -7.21
C THR A 321 2.22 6.12 -8.21
N ASP A 322 2.67 6.21 -9.48
CA ASP A 322 2.05 7.05 -10.50
C ASP A 322 0.75 6.43 -11.05
N VAL A 323 -0.41 6.82 -10.49
CA VAL A 323 -1.73 6.25 -10.86
C VAL A 323 -2.11 6.62 -12.32
N GLU A 324 -2.51 5.61 -13.09
CA GLU A 324 -3.03 5.73 -14.45
C GLU A 324 -4.56 5.54 -14.51
N THR A 325 -5.11 4.58 -13.75
CA THR A 325 -6.56 4.33 -13.68
C THR A 325 -7.00 3.92 -12.29
N LEU A 326 -8.24 4.27 -11.94
CA LEU A 326 -8.98 3.77 -10.79
C LEU A 326 -10.29 3.14 -11.30
N ASP A 327 -10.54 1.89 -10.94
CA ASP A 327 -11.80 1.18 -11.15
C ASP A 327 -12.29 0.60 -9.82
N TYR A 328 -13.48 0.98 -9.35
CA TYR A 328 -14.04 0.45 -8.10
C TYR A 328 -14.41 -1.03 -8.23
N THR A 329 -13.94 -1.87 -7.30
CA THR A 329 -14.23 -3.31 -7.29
C THR A 329 -15.60 -3.60 -6.66
N SER A 330 -16.05 -2.73 -5.77
CA SER A 330 -17.40 -2.66 -5.22
C SER A 330 -17.83 -1.20 -5.08
N THR A 331 -19.13 -0.96 -4.99
CA THR A 331 -19.68 0.41 -4.82
C THR A 331 -20.67 0.52 -3.66
N ASP A 332 -20.89 -0.57 -2.94
CA ASP A 332 -21.93 -0.69 -1.91
C ASP A 332 -21.46 -1.38 -0.62
N VAL A 333 -20.13 -1.41 -0.44
CA VAL A 333 -19.45 -1.93 0.74
C VAL A 333 -18.25 -1.02 1.03
N GLY A 334 -17.93 -0.88 2.30
CA GLY A 334 -16.91 0.04 2.82
C GLY A 334 -17.25 0.43 4.26
N GLY A 335 -16.53 1.41 4.81
CA GLY A 335 -16.80 1.98 6.12
C GLY A 335 -16.51 3.47 6.24
N ASP A 336 -16.62 3.98 7.46
CA ASP A 336 -16.53 5.42 7.73
C ASP A 336 -15.04 5.79 7.92
N ASP A 337 -14.40 6.36 6.91
CA ASP A 337 -12.95 6.51 6.87
C ASP A 337 -12.47 7.90 7.35
N VAL A 338 -11.23 7.96 7.84
CA VAL A 338 -10.52 9.18 8.18
C VAL A 338 -9.22 9.24 7.38
N ILE A 339 -9.16 10.14 6.39
CA ILE A 339 -7.99 10.29 5.52
C ILE A 339 -7.39 11.68 5.73
N THR A 340 -6.12 11.75 6.14
CA THR A 340 -5.42 13.00 6.46
C THR A 340 -4.06 13.05 5.78
N ALA A 341 -3.87 14.01 4.87
CA ALA A 341 -2.55 14.37 4.39
C ALA A 341 -1.91 15.42 5.32
N THR A 342 -0.60 15.28 5.60
CA THR A 342 0.11 16.17 6.54
C THR A 342 1.33 16.83 5.92
N GLY A 343 1.36 18.16 5.96
CA GLY A 343 2.49 18.91 5.38
C GLY A 343 2.22 19.26 3.92
N THR A 344 3.23 19.17 3.06
CA THR A 344 3.17 19.70 1.69
C THR A 344 3.04 18.60 0.65
N GLY A 345 2.20 18.83 -0.34
CA GLY A 345 2.12 18.02 -1.56
C GLY A 345 0.70 18.04 -2.12
N SER A 346 0.51 17.66 -3.37
CA SER A 346 -0.78 17.73 -4.06
C SER A 346 -1.44 16.37 -4.12
N ASN A 347 -2.43 16.14 -3.26
CA ASN A 347 -2.97 14.81 -2.97
C ASN A 347 -4.29 14.53 -3.70
N ILE A 348 -4.58 13.25 -3.95
CA ILE A 348 -5.91 12.78 -4.33
C ILE A 348 -6.41 11.82 -3.24
N LEU A 349 -7.44 12.25 -2.52
CA LEU A 349 -7.99 11.53 -1.37
C LEU A 349 -9.48 11.24 -1.62
N ILE A 350 -9.88 9.97 -1.53
CA ILE A 350 -11.23 9.51 -1.85
C ILE A 350 -11.76 8.61 -0.72
N GLY A 351 -12.86 8.98 -0.08
CA GLY A 351 -13.50 8.20 0.98
C GLY A 351 -14.21 6.96 0.44
N GLN A 352 -15.22 7.19 -0.40
CA GLN A 352 -16.10 6.25 -1.11
C GLN A 352 -17.41 5.92 -0.40
N PHE A 353 -17.51 4.80 0.30
CA PHE A 353 -18.73 4.30 0.93
C PHE A 353 -18.62 4.48 2.44
N GLY A 354 -19.27 5.51 2.96
CA GLY A 354 -19.19 5.76 4.38
C GLY A 354 -19.39 7.23 4.67
N THR A 355 -19.52 7.57 5.94
CA THR A 355 -19.46 8.96 6.38
C THR A 355 -18.01 9.31 6.66
N ASP A 356 -17.36 9.94 5.69
CA ASP A 356 -15.91 10.05 5.66
C ASP A 356 -15.43 11.42 6.18
N ILE A 357 -14.20 11.46 6.68
CA ILE A 357 -13.51 12.67 7.10
C ILE A 357 -12.19 12.77 6.33
N ILE A 358 -12.09 13.74 5.43
CA ILE A 358 -10.93 13.91 4.57
C ILE A 358 -10.29 15.28 4.77
N THR A 359 -8.97 15.33 4.96
CA THR A 359 -8.17 16.56 5.10
C THR A 359 -6.99 16.56 4.12
N GLY A 360 -6.91 17.58 3.25
CA GLY A 360 -5.94 17.67 2.14
C GLY A 360 -4.52 18.12 2.51
N GLY A 361 -4.37 18.96 3.55
CA GLY A 361 -3.05 19.44 3.98
C GLY A 361 -2.67 20.79 3.38
N ASP A 362 -1.38 21.01 3.08
CA ASP A 362 -0.91 22.19 2.35
C ASP A 362 -0.65 21.82 0.88
N GLU A 363 -0.75 22.80 -0.03
CA GLU A 363 -0.70 22.68 -1.50
C GLU A 363 -2.03 22.28 -2.13
N ASP A 364 -2.06 21.96 -3.43
CA ASP A 364 -3.32 21.91 -4.19
C ASP A 364 -3.89 20.47 -4.19
N ASP A 365 -5.01 20.23 -3.49
CA ASP A 365 -5.54 18.87 -3.29
C ASP A 365 -6.87 18.60 -4.03
N VAL A 366 -7.20 17.31 -4.21
CA VAL A 366 -8.51 16.84 -4.64
C VAL A 366 -9.09 15.86 -3.62
N LEU A 367 -10.19 16.26 -3.00
CA LEU A 367 -10.89 15.51 -1.98
C LEU A 367 -12.27 15.12 -2.51
N ILE A 368 -12.60 13.84 -2.41
CA ILE A 368 -13.88 13.30 -2.86
C ILE A 368 -14.45 12.47 -1.71
N GLY A 369 -15.62 12.87 -1.20
CA GLY A 369 -16.33 12.12 -0.16
C GLY A 369 -16.83 10.80 -0.71
N ASP A 370 -17.78 10.86 -1.64
CA ASP A 370 -18.38 9.67 -2.25
C ASP A 370 -17.63 9.11 -3.49
N LEU A 371 -18.24 8.12 -4.15
CA LEU A 371 -17.75 7.53 -5.40
C LEU A 371 -17.72 8.51 -6.59
N SER A 372 -16.57 8.57 -7.28
CA SER A 372 -16.39 9.34 -8.52
C SER A 372 -15.53 8.62 -9.55
N GLU A 373 -15.93 8.65 -10.82
CA GLU A 373 -15.05 8.24 -11.91
C GLU A 373 -13.95 9.30 -12.11
N LEU A 374 -12.69 8.87 -11.91
CA LEU A 374 -11.50 9.70 -12.10
C LEU A 374 -10.81 9.35 -13.42
N GLN A 375 -10.66 10.34 -14.30
CA GLN A 375 -9.86 10.20 -15.50
C GLN A 375 -8.58 11.04 -15.39
N LEU A 376 -7.43 10.39 -15.49
CA LEU A 376 -6.12 11.05 -15.54
C LEU A 376 -5.61 11.15 -16.99
N SER A 377 -4.70 12.10 -17.23
CA SER A 377 -3.99 12.18 -18.51
C SER A 377 -3.13 10.94 -18.72
N SER A 378 -3.01 10.49 -19.97
CA SER A 378 -2.14 9.37 -20.31
C SER A 378 -0.72 9.60 -19.77
N PHE A 379 -0.13 8.56 -19.17
CA PHE A 379 1.24 8.61 -18.64
C PHE A 379 2.26 9.14 -19.64
N ALA A 380 2.08 8.87 -20.94
CA ALA A 380 2.98 9.34 -21.99
C ALA A 380 3.06 10.89 -22.12
N ASP A 381 2.07 11.61 -21.56
CA ASP A 381 1.99 13.06 -21.59
C ASP A 381 2.41 13.71 -20.25
N VAL A 382 2.77 12.90 -19.25
CA VAL A 382 3.21 13.38 -17.92
C VAL A 382 4.56 14.09 -18.03
N LEU A 383 4.63 15.27 -17.41
CA LEU A 383 5.84 16.08 -17.37
C LEU A 383 6.65 15.78 -16.11
N PRO A 384 8.00 15.95 -16.13
CA PRO A 384 8.82 15.72 -14.94
C PRO A 384 8.39 16.62 -13.78
N GLY A 385 8.02 16.00 -12.65
CA GLY A 385 7.56 16.68 -11.43
C GLY A 385 6.17 17.27 -11.52
N GLN A 386 5.30 16.71 -12.38
CA GLN A 386 3.87 17.00 -12.42
C GLN A 386 3.15 16.08 -11.42
N SER A 387 2.36 16.64 -10.52
CA SER A 387 1.59 15.88 -9.52
C SER A 387 0.40 15.14 -10.15
N HIS A 388 -0.19 14.19 -9.42
CA HIS A 388 -1.40 13.49 -9.86
C HIS A 388 -2.58 14.43 -10.03
N VAL A 389 -2.74 15.41 -9.13
CA VAL A 389 -3.76 16.46 -9.24
C VAL A 389 -3.63 17.24 -10.56
N GLU A 390 -2.40 17.57 -10.95
CA GLU A 390 -2.12 18.28 -12.21
C GLU A 390 -2.42 17.44 -13.46
N ARG A 391 -2.76 16.16 -13.33
CA ARG A 391 -3.08 15.24 -14.44
C ARG A 391 -4.54 14.91 -14.55
N ILE A 392 -5.37 15.34 -13.62
CA ILE A 392 -6.81 15.10 -13.67
C ILE A 392 -7.39 15.73 -14.94
N MET A 393 -8.11 14.91 -15.70
CA MET A 393 -8.83 15.27 -16.92
C MET A 393 -10.33 15.32 -16.67
N SER A 394 -10.85 14.44 -15.82
CA SER A 394 -12.22 14.56 -15.33
C SER A 394 -12.42 13.93 -13.97
N VAL A 395 -13.38 14.49 -13.23
CA VAL A 395 -13.98 13.90 -12.04
C VAL A 395 -15.48 13.88 -12.31
N THR A 396 -16.13 12.74 -12.12
CA THR A 396 -17.55 12.56 -12.38
C THR A 396 -18.17 11.75 -11.27
N SER A 397 -19.01 12.37 -10.46
CA SER A 397 -19.71 11.68 -9.37
C SER A 397 -20.60 10.56 -9.93
N ILE A 398 -20.58 9.40 -9.28
CA ILE A 398 -21.35 8.22 -9.68
C ILE A 398 -22.21 7.72 -8.52
N ALA A 399 -22.99 6.66 -8.77
CA ALA A 399 -23.77 5.93 -7.76
C ALA A 399 -24.73 6.81 -6.88
N PRO A 400 -25.66 7.57 -7.48
CA PRO A 400 -26.63 8.45 -6.79
C PRO A 400 -27.56 7.81 -5.76
N GLU A 401 -27.56 6.49 -5.70
CA GLU A 401 -28.31 5.71 -4.71
C GLU A 401 -27.65 5.65 -3.34
N PHE A 402 -26.36 5.96 -3.23
CA PHE A 402 -25.61 6.07 -1.99
C PHE A 402 -25.41 7.56 -1.70
N GLY A 403 -25.64 7.94 -0.44
CA GLY A 403 -25.46 9.31 -0.04
C GLY A 403 -25.22 9.38 1.44
N PHE A 404 -23.97 9.62 1.78
CA PHE A 404 -23.42 9.65 3.11
C PHE A 404 -23.00 11.08 3.47
N ASP A 405 -22.81 11.34 4.76
CA ASP A 405 -22.67 12.72 5.23
C ASP A 405 -21.17 13.03 5.45
N ASP A 406 -20.46 13.49 4.44
CA ASP A 406 -19.01 13.59 4.48
C ASP A 406 -18.50 14.92 5.05
N THR A 407 -17.26 14.91 5.56
CA THR A 407 -16.55 16.12 6.01
C THR A 407 -15.25 16.27 5.26
N LEU A 408 -15.15 17.30 4.41
CA LEU A 408 -13.97 17.58 3.60
C LEU A 408 -13.32 18.90 3.99
N ILE A 409 -11.99 18.89 4.19
CA ILE A 409 -11.20 20.05 4.62
C ILE A 409 -10.00 20.20 3.68
N GLY A 410 -10.03 21.17 2.76
CA GLY A 410 -8.92 21.44 1.84
C GLY A 410 -7.67 21.95 2.55
N ALA A 411 -7.87 22.83 3.53
CA ALA A 411 -6.84 23.47 4.34
C ALA A 411 -6.00 24.52 3.60
N GLY A 412 -4.88 24.18 2.98
CA GLY A 412 -3.89 25.16 2.55
C GLY A 412 -3.57 25.14 1.06
N GLY A 413 -4.49 25.46 0.17
CA GLY A 413 -4.29 25.12 -1.24
C GLY A 413 -5.14 25.88 -2.22
N ASN A 414 -5.16 25.43 -3.47
CA ASN A 414 -6.30 25.71 -4.35
C ASN A 414 -6.98 24.39 -4.62
N ASP A 415 -7.93 24.05 -3.75
CA ASP A 415 -8.40 22.69 -3.60
C ASP A 415 -9.66 22.42 -4.40
N VAL A 416 -9.93 21.16 -4.70
CA VAL A 416 -11.22 20.70 -5.26
C VAL A 416 -11.85 19.74 -4.27
N LEU A 417 -12.98 20.14 -3.68
CA LEU A 417 -13.75 19.33 -2.74
C LEU A 417 -15.07 18.96 -3.41
N VAL A 418 -15.36 17.67 -3.46
CA VAL A 418 -16.61 17.10 -3.96
C VAL A 418 -17.23 16.26 -2.84
N GLY A 419 -18.31 16.74 -2.22
CA GLY A 419 -19.04 16.00 -1.19
C GLY A 419 -19.64 14.73 -1.79
N GLY A 420 -20.67 14.90 -2.62
CA GLY A 420 -21.25 13.80 -3.37
C GLY A 420 -22.76 13.77 -3.25
N PHE A 421 -23.31 12.87 -2.46
CA PHE A 421 -24.71 12.82 -2.09
C PHE A 421 -24.77 12.69 -0.57
N GLY A 422 -25.77 13.30 0.05
CA GLY A 422 -25.89 13.26 1.50
C GLY A 422 -25.69 14.66 2.04
N ALA A 423 -25.60 14.84 3.35
CA ALA A 423 -25.50 16.16 3.95
C ALA A 423 -24.05 16.49 4.30
N ASP A 424 -23.33 17.08 3.35
CA ASP A 424 -21.89 17.21 3.44
C ASP A 424 -21.44 18.50 4.13
N SER A 425 -20.22 18.48 4.68
CA SER A 425 -19.56 19.62 5.32
C SER A 425 -18.21 19.90 4.67
N LEU A 426 -18.14 20.94 3.84
CA LEU A 426 -16.93 21.29 3.09
C LEU A 426 -16.32 22.60 3.61
N LEU A 427 -15.02 22.58 3.88
CA LEU A 427 -14.22 23.74 4.26
C LEU A 427 -13.06 23.88 3.26
N GLY A 428 -13.06 24.95 2.45
CA GLY A 428 -12.02 25.21 1.45
C GLY A 428 -10.68 25.47 2.12
N GLY A 429 -10.55 26.61 2.77
CA GLY A 429 -9.35 26.94 3.55
C GLY A 429 -8.69 28.21 3.04
N GLU A 430 -7.37 28.21 2.92
CA GLU A 430 -6.61 29.34 2.36
C GLU A 430 -6.30 29.09 0.89
N GLY A 431 -6.81 29.92 -0.02
CA GLY A 431 -6.36 29.99 -1.41
C GLY A 431 -7.48 30.24 -2.41
N GLN A 432 -7.73 29.36 -3.37
CA GLN A 432 -8.87 29.50 -4.29
C GLN A 432 -9.48 28.13 -4.52
N ASP A 433 -10.57 27.88 -3.83
CA ASP A 433 -11.08 26.53 -3.73
C ASP A 433 -12.34 26.34 -4.59
N PHE A 434 -12.56 25.11 -5.04
CA PHE A 434 -13.77 24.68 -5.71
C PHE A 434 -14.49 23.70 -4.80
N LEU A 435 -15.63 24.11 -4.26
CA LEU A 435 -16.45 23.30 -3.37
C LEU A 435 -17.74 22.94 -4.08
N PHE A 436 -18.00 21.65 -4.19
CA PHE A 436 -19.23 21.08 -4.72
C PHE A 436 -19.88 20.26 -3.61
N GLY A 437 -21.02 20.73 -3.10
CA GLY A 437 -21.78 20.02 -2.07
C GLY A 437 -22.25 18.68 -2.62
N ASP A 438 -23.05 18.72 -3.68
CA ASP A 438 -23.46 17.50 -4.37
C ASP A 438 -22.53 17.15 -5.58
N MET A 439 -23.02 16.25 -6.45
CA MET A 439 -22.41 15.84 -7.72
C MET A 439 -21.84 16.98 -8.58
N VAL A 440 -20.73 16.65 -9.25
CA VAL A 440 -20.15 17.48 -10.30
C VAL A 440 -19.56 16.61 -11.42
N ASP A 441 -19.75 17.07 -12.66
CA ASP A 441 -18.92 16.68 -13.80
C ASP A 441 -17.87 17.78 -14.01
N VAL A 442 -16.63 17.51 -13.59
CA VAL A 442 -15.46 18.34 -13.88
C VAL A 442 -14.81 17.79 -15.15
N THR A 443 -14.58 18.63 -16.15
CA THR A 443 -13.77 18.27 -17.31
C THR A 443 -12.69 19.32 -17.54
N ARG A 444 -11.46 18.86 -17.71
CA ARG A 444 -10.29 19.68 -17.98
C ARG A 444 -9.76 19.39 -19.37
N ASP A 445 -9.45 20.45 -20.10
CA ASP A 445 -8.83 20.39 -21.42
C ASP A 445 -7.68 21.38 -21.48
N TYR A 446 -6.47 20.88 -21.67
CA TYR A 446 -5.27 21.68 -21.89
C TYR A 446 -4.78 21.53 -23.32
N ASP A 447 -4.74 22.65 -24.04
CA ASP A 447 -4.19 22.71 -25.39
C ASP A 447 -2.74 23.24 -25.33
N PRO A 448 -1.72 22.38 -25.50
CA PRO A 448 -0.33 22.79 -25.46
C PRO A 448 0.08 23.70 -26.62
N ASP A 449 -0.64 23.70 -27.75
CA ASP A 449 -0.31 24.59 -28.88
C ASP A 449 -0.77 26.03 -28.61
N THR A 450 -1.91 26.20 -27.92
CA THR A 450 -2.45 27.53 -27.59
C THR A 450 -2.10 28.00 -26.18
N GLN A 451 -1.59 27.10 -25.33
CA GLN A 451 -1.33 27.35 -23.91
C GLN A 451 -2.59 27.86 -23.18
N ILE A 452 -3.74 27.33 -23.61
CA ILE A 452 -5.05 27.60 -23.02
C ILE A 452 -5.46 26.33 -22.31
N GLU A 453 -5.85 26.51 -21.06
CA GLU A 453 -6.49 25.48 -20.27
C GLU A 453 -7.93 25.92 -20.01
N THR A 454 -8.84 24.99 -20.21
CA THR A 454 -10.25 25.18 -19.89
C THR A 454 -10.73 24.14 -18.93
N ILE A 455 -11.49 24.58 -17.94
CA ILE A 455 -12.11 23.71 -16.95
C ILE A 455 -13.60 23.99 -17.02
N ASP A 456 -14.35 22.96 -17.36
CA ASP A 456 -15.80 22.95 -17.45
C ASP A 456 -16.35 22.23 -16.23
N PHE A 457 -17.33 22.85 -15.57
CA PHE A 457 -18.09 22.27 -14.49
C PHE A 457 -19.56 22.17 -14.93
N GLU A 458 -20.19 21.02 -14.71
CA GLU A 458 -21.62 20.81 -14.92
C GLU A 458 -22.21 20.13 -13.68
N THR A 459 -23.16 20.82 -13.04
CA THR A 459 -23.94 20.29 -11.89
C THR A 459 -25.43 20.12 -12.25
N ASN A 460 -25.77 20.29 -13.53
CA ASN A 460 -27.14 20.24 -14.03
C ASN A 460 -27.58 18.80 -14.32
N PHE A 461 -27.74 18.03 -13.24
CA PHE A 461 -28.19 16.65 -13.30
C PHE A 461 -29.71 16.53 -13.17
N ALA A 462 -30.29 15.45 -13.71
CA ALA A 462 -31.73 15.25 -13.79
C ALA A 462 -32.35 14.56 -12.56
N PHE A 463 -31.72 14.67 -11.38
CA PHE A 463 -32.17 14.03 -10.14
C PHE A 463 -33.14 14.89 -9.34
N GLU A 464 -33.91 14.28 -8.43
CA GLU A 464 -35.03 14.95 -7.73
C GLU A 464 -34.74 15.36 -6.28
N THR A 465 -33.61 14.93 -5.68
CA THR A 465 -33.20 15.26 -4.30
C THR A 465 -31.68 15.20 -4.14
N GLY A 466 -31.07 16.26 -3.63
CA GLY A 466 -29.70 16.28 -3.11
C GLY A 466 -29.67 16.57 -1.61
N GLY A 467 -28.46 16.77 -1.12
CA GLY A 467 -28.07 16.98 0.25
C GLY A 467 -28.64 18.19 0.98
N VAL A 468 -28.18 18.42 2.20
CA VAL A 468 -28.28 19.72 2.85
C VAL A 468 -26.88 20.07 3.30
N ASP A 469 -26.15 20.70 2.39
CA ASP A 469 -24.71 20.81 2.57
C ASP A 469 -24.36 22.10 3.29
N VAL A 470 -23.23 22.06 3.99
CA VAL A 470 -22.64 23.19 4.68
C VAL A 470 -21.28 23.45 4.08
N MET A 471 -21.14 24.56 3.37
CA MET A 471 -19.89 24.91 2.69
C MET A 471 -19.35 26.26 3.15
N ASP A 472 -18.06 26.32 3.47
CA ASP A 472 -17.33 27.56 3.76
C ASP A 472 -16.06 27.65 2.91
N GLY A 473 -16.04 28.59 1.95
CA GLY A 473 -14.85 28.83 1.11
C GLY A 473 -13.68 29.46 1.89
N GLN A 474 -13.95 30.05 3.05
CA GLN A 474 -12.95 30.70 3.90
C GLN A 474 -12.14 31.81 3.21
N ALA A 475 -10.82 31.66 3.11
CA ALA A 475 -9.89 32.72 2.76
C ALA A 475 -9.45 32.57 1.30
N GLY A 476 -10.18 33.18 0.38
CA GLY A 476 -9.81 32.97 -1.00
C GLY A 476 -10.64 33.73 -2.00
N GLY A 477 -10.59 33.26 -3.24
CA GLY A 477 -11.50 33.67 -4.30
C GLY A 477 -12.22 32.45 -4.81
N ASP A 478 -13.17 31.96 -4.01
CA ASP A 478 -13.62 30.58 -4.08
C ASP A 478 -14.83 30.42 -4.99
N VAL A 479 -15.06 29.20 -5.46
CA VAL A 479 -16.26 28.81 -6.21
C VAL A 479 -16.97 27.74 -5.41
N VAL A 480 -18.10 28.11 -4.81
CA VAL A 480 -18.89 27.23 -3.95
C VAL A 480 -20.24 26.97 -4.62
N VAL A 481 -20.55 25.71 -4.86
CA VAL A 481 -21.73 25.23 -5.56
C VAL A 481 -22.43 24.21 -4.68
N GLY A 482 -23.67 24.48 -4.28
CA GLY A 482 -24.43 23.55 -3.44
C GLY A 482 -24.91 22.32 -4.20
N GLY A 483 -25.59 22.55 -5.32
CA GLY A 483 -26.23 21.48 -6.07
C GLY A 483 -27.73 21.39 -5.79
N LEU A 484 -28.22 20.17 -5.61
CA LEU A 484 -29.63 19.80 -5.49
C LEU A 484 -30.17 19.85 -4.05
N GLY A 485 -29.67 20.68 -3.16
CA GLY A 485 -30.10 20.66 -1.77
C GLY A 485 -30.81 21.91 -1.30
N ALA A 486 -30.94 21.99 0.03
CA ALA A 486 -31.27 23.24 0.71
C ALA A 486 -30.03 23.74 1.46
N ASP A 487 -29.06 24.26 0.72
CA ASP A 487 -27.68 24.35 1.20
C ASP A 487 -27.38 25.63 1.98
N LEU A 488 -26.30 25.58 2.73
CA LEU A 488 -25.80 26.67 3.55
C LEU A 488 -24.39 27.09 3.10
N PHE A 489 -24.29 28.34 2.64
CA PHE A 489 -23.04 28.93 2.16
C PHE A 489 -22.46 29.94 3.15
N PHE A 490 -21.17 29.82 3.41
CA PHE A 490 -20.34 30.82 4.05
C PHE A 490 -19.24 31.26 3.07
N GLY A 491 -19.10 32.58 2.89
CA GLY A 491 -18.14 33.13 1.94
C GLY A 491 -18.14 34.65 1.94
N ASN A 492 -17.02 35.22 1.49
CA ASN A 492 -16.83 36.61 1.18
C ASN A 492 -17.36 36.95 -0.23
N THR A 493 -18.55 37.52 -0.29
CA THR A 493 -19.19 37.97 -1.55
C THR A 493 -18.42 39.01 -2.37
N GLU A 494 -17.31 39.57 -1.89
CA GLU A 494 -16.43 40.43 -2.70
C GLU A 494 -15.50 39.63 -3.63
N THR A 495 -15.17 38.39 -3.26
CA THR A 495 -14.17 37.54 -3.92
C THR A 495 -14.75 36.23 -4.44
N ASP A 496 -15.81 35.73 -3.80
CA ASP A 496 -16.26 34.36 -4.01
C ASP A 496 -17.48 34.30 -4.94
N ILE A 497 -17.62 33.18 -5.64
CA ILE A 497 -18.76 32.82 -6.47
C ILE A 497 -19.57 31.78 -5.70
N LEU A 498 -20.79 32.13 -5.30
CA LEU A 498 -21.70 31.21 -4.63
C LEU A 498 -22.87 30.88 -5.58
N ALA A 499 -23.09 29.60 -5.84
CA ALA A 499 -24.16 29.09 -6.68
C ALA A 499 -24.99 28.05 -5.92
N GLY A 500 -26.31 28.12 -6.05
CA GLY A 500 -27.22 27.12 -5.49
C GLY A 500 -27.28 25.90 -6.40
N ASP A 501 -28.26 25.87 -7.30
CA ASP A 501 -28.54 24.73 -8.18
C ASP A 501 -28.15 24.98 -9.65
N ALA A 502 -27.96 23.88 -10.40
CA ALA A 502 -27.79 23.84 -11.85
C ALA A 502 -26.73 24.84 -12.37
N PHE A 503 -25.56 24.82 -11.76
CA PHE A 503 -24.41 25.61 -12.15
C PHE A 503 -23.64 24.92 -13.29
N THR A 504 -23.53 25.62 -14.41
CA THR A 504 -22.61 25.26 -15.49
C THR A 504 -21.66 26.42 -15.71
N ALA A 505 -20.36 26.16 -15.65
CA ALA A 505 -19.34 27.19 -15.84
C ALA A 505 -18.17 26.68 -16.65
N LYS A 506 -17.65 27.56 -17.50
CA LYS A 506 -16.39 27.36 -18.21
C LYS A 506 -15.37 28.39 -17.74
N PHE A 507 -14.33 27.92 -17.08
CA PHE A 507 -13.17 28.70 -16.71
C PHE A 507 -12.11 28.56 -17.81
N ILE A 508 -11.46 29.67 -18.14
CA ILE A 508 -10.44 29.74 -19.18
C ILE A 508 -9.25 30.49 -18.59
N THR A 509 -8.13 29.79 -18.48
CA THR A 509 -6.85 30.41 -18.11
C THR A 509 -5.93 30.48 -19.34
N PHE A 510 -5.09 31.51 -19.35
CA PHE A 510 -4.08 31.73 -20.37
C PHE A 510 -2.71 31.60 -19.69
N LEU A 511 -1.99 30.53 -19.97
CA LEU A 511 -0.69 30.23 -19.39
C LEU A 511 0.40 30.83 -20.31
N PRO A 512 1.09 31.93 -19.94
CA PRO A 512 2.15 32.49 -20.79
C PRO A 512 3.47 31.72 -20.69
N GLU A 513 3.60 30.80 -19.75
CA GLU A 513 4.73 29.88 -19.58
C GLU A 513 4.11 28.52 -19.23
N GLY A 514 4.16 27.56 -20.16
CA GLY A 514 3.64 26.20 -19.92
C GLY A 514 4.31 25.54 -18.72
N LEU A 515 3.74 24.42 -18.27
CA LEU A 515 4.28 23.57 -17.20
C LEU A 515 5.79 23.32 -17.39
N VAL A 516 6.63 24.06 -16.66
CA VAL A 516 8.08 23.90 -16.60
C VAL A 516 8.53 24.13 -15.16
N GLY A 517 8.52 23.05 -14.37
CA GLY A 517 9.36 22.89 -13.18
C GLY A 517 8.86 23.50 -11.85
N PRO A 518 9.54 23.12 -10.76
CA PRO A 518 8.96 22.83 -9.44
C PRO A 518 8.74 24.07 -8.55
N SER A 519 8.49 25.25 -9.14
CA SER A 519 8.30 26.45 -8.30
C SER A 519 7.51 27.59 -8.93
N LEU A 520 6.88 27.43 -10.11
CA LEU A 520 6.17 28.55 -10.74
C LEU A 520 4.84 28.26 -11.45
N ASN A 521 4.31 27.03 -11.51
CA ASN A 521 3.10 26.73 -12.29
C ASN A 521 2.18 25.66 -11.67
N GLY A 522 1.82 25.78 -10.39
CA GLY A 522 0.77 24.93 -9.79
C GLY A 522 -0.64 25.25 -10.30
N PHE A 523 -1.54 24.29 -10.10
CA PHE A 523 -2.99 24.33 -10.35
C PHE A 523 -3.59 25.66 -9.79
N TRP A 524 -4.54 26.27 -10.51
CA TRP A 524 -5.31 27.48 -10.11
C TRP A 524 -4.60 28.77 -9.61
N ARG A 525 -3.26 28.91 -9.70
CA ARG A 525 -2.54 30.11 -9.17
C ARG A 525 -2.87 31.47 -9.81
N ARG A 526 -3.69 31.53 -10.85
CA ARG A 526 -4.21 32.82 -11.32
C ARG A 526 -5.54 33.08 -10.65
N PRO A 527 -5.67 34.15 -9.84
CA PRO A 527 -6.96 34.60 -9.39
C PRO A 527 -7.90 34.58 -10.58
N ILE A 528 -9.10 34.04 -10.42
CA ILE A 528 -10.23 34.27 -11.32
C ILE A 528 -10.43 35.79 -11.35
N SER A 529 -9.59 36.46 -12.12
CA SER A 529 -9.57 37.91 -12.15
C SER A 529 -10.88 38.31 -12.83
N PRO A 530 -11.38 39.53 -12.61
CA PRO A 530 -12.48 40.06 -13.41
C PRO A 530 -12.18 40.14 -14.94
N ARG A 531 -11.01 39.67 -15.41
CA ARG A 531 -10.68 39.45 -16.83
C ARG A 531 -10.81 38.00 -17.29
N SER A 532 -10.92 37.03 -16.38
CA SER A 532 -11.40 35.69 -16.68
C SER A 532 -12.82 35.85 -17.21
N ARG A 533 -13.08 35.43 -18.45
CA ARG A 533 -14.43 35.49 -18.99
C ARG A 533 -15.17 34.27 -18.49
N LEU A 534 -15.80 34.39 -17.32
CA LEU A 534 -16.86 33.50 -16.92
C LEU A 534 -17.97 33.60 -17.98
N LEU A 535 -18.09 32.59 -18.82
CA LEU A 535 -19.18 32.49 -19.78
C LEU A 535 -20.29 31.68 -19.09
N MET A 536 -21.08 32.34 -18.25
CA MET A 536 -22.35 31.76 -17.75
C MET A 536 -23.28 31.58 -18.97
N CYS A 537 -23.71 30.35 -19.24
CA CYS A 537 -24.69 30.04 -20.28
C CYS A 537 -26.07 29.84 -19.70
#